data_AF-A0A4R8KDF3-F1
#
_entry.id   AF-A0A4R8KDF3-F1
#
_cell.length_a   1.000
_cell.length_b   1.000
_cell.length_c   1.000
_cell.angle_alpha   90.00
_cell.angle_beta   90.00
_cell.angle_gamma   90.00
#
_symmetry.space_group_name_H-M   'P 1'
#
loop_
_entity.id
_entity.type
_entity.pdbx_description
1 polymer ?
#
loop_
_entity_poly.entity_id
_entity_poly.type
_entity_poly.pdbx_seq_one_letter_code
_entity_poly.pdbx_strand_id
1 'polypeptide(L)'
;MLALIATTAICLSSTGQAHVRVGVLLGIPPPLFVVPPPVVYAAPAPVVVQSIQPAPATVYVEKTQTSPPADTWWYCPVTKKYYPYVKGCSSGWVEVPVRPTGPK
;
A
#
# COMPACT_ATOMS: atom_id res chain seq x y z
N MET A 1 9.78 -95.74 -3.18
CA MET A 1 9.52 -95.27 -4.57
C MET A 1 9.18 -93.78 -4.68
N LEU A 2 8.96 -93.04 -3.58
CA LEU A 2 8.93 -91.56 -3.59
C LEU A 2 10.35 -90.93 -3.60
N ALA A 3 11.38 -91.76 -3.42
CA ALA A 3 12.80 -91.37 -3.48
C ALA A 3 13.24 -90.89 -4.88
N LEU A 4 12.47 -91.19 -5.92
CA LEU A 4 12.71 -90.73 -7.31
C LEU A 4 12.14 -89.33 -7.59
N ILE A 5 11.25 -88.80 -6.74
CA ILE A 5 10.67 -87.45 -6.91
C ILE A 5 11.53 -86.39 -6.19
N ALA A 6 12.27 -86.77 -5.15
CA ALA A 6 13.09 -85.84 -4.38
C ALA A 6 14.39 -85.42 -5.09
N THR A 7 14.92 -86.23 -6.00
CA THR A 7 16.23 -85.98 -6.63
C THR A 7 16.21 -84.91 -7.72
N THR A 8 15.09 -84.72 -8.42
CA THR A 8 14.97 -83.66 -9.44
C THR A 8 14.81 -82.26 -8.84
N ALA A 9 14.40 -82.16 -7.58
CA ALA A 9 14.16 -80.89 -6.90
C ALA A 9 15.41 -80.26 -6.27
N ILE A 10 16.54 -80.98 -6.19
CA ILE A 10 17.67 -80.56 -5.33
C ILE A 10 18.84 -79.93 -6.14
N CYS A 11 18.90 -80.13 -7.46
CA CYS A 11 20.07 -79.72 -8.26
C CYS A 11 19.94 -78.43 -9.07
N LEU A 12 18.90 -77.60 -8.83
CA LEU A 12 18.92 -76.18 -9.23
C LEU A 12 19.13 -75.27 -8.02
N SER A 13 19.88 -75.75 -7.03
CA SER A 13 20.46 -74.92 -5.98
C SER A 13 21.50 -74.01 -6.63
N SER A 14 21.02 -72.98 -7.34
CA SER A 14 21.82 -71.84 -7.78
C SER A 14 22.43 -71.25 -6.52
N THR A 15 23.69 -71.57 -6.26
CA THR A 15 24.52 -70.82 -5.32
C THR A 15 24.79 -69.48 -5.98
N GLY A 16 23.75 -68.64 -6.00
CA GLY A 16 23.85 -67.25 -6.42
C GLY A 16 24.81 -66.56 -5.46
N GLN A 17 26.06 -66.46 -5.86
CA GLN A 17 27.06 -65.68 -5.15
C GLN A 17 26.61 -64.23 -5.17
N ALA A 18 26.00 -63.79 -4.07
CA ALA A 18 25.68 -62.40 -3.84
C ALA A 18 26.97 -61.66 -3.49
N HIS A 19 27.72 -61.26 -4.52
CA HIS A 19 28.83 -60.35 -4.32
C HIS A 19 28.30 -58.93 -4.18
N VAL A 20 28.31 -58.42 -2.95
CA VAL A 20 28.13 -56.99 -2.71
C VAL A 20 29.48 -56.32 -2.92
N ARG A 21 29.57 -55.44 -3.92
CA ARG A 21 30.74 -54.58 -4.13
C ARG A 21 30.51 -53.30 -3.35
N VAL A 22 31.28 -53.11 -2.29
CA VAL A 22 31.36 -51.84 -1.55
C VAL A 22 32.69 -51.21 -1.91
N GLY A 23 32.64 -50.08 -2.62
CA GLY A 23 33.82 -49.31 -3.01
C GLY A 23 33.84 -47.97 -2.27
N VAL A 24 35.03 -47.54 -1.85
CA VAL A 24 35.28 -46.17 -1.39
C VAL A 24 36.05 -45.46 -2.48
N LEU A 25 35.50 -44.34 -2.96
CA LEU A 25 36.06 -43.58 -4.06
C LEU A 25 37.17 -42.66 -3.52
N LEU A 26 38.41 -43.12 -3.63
CA LEU A 26 39.61 -42.39 -3.19
C LEU A 26 40.21 -41.65 -4.38
N GLY A 27 40.56 -40.37 -4.18
CA GLY A 27 41.28 -39.57 -5.17
C GLY A 27 40.42 -38.69 -6.07
N ILE A 28 39.09 -38.69 -5.92
CA ILE A 28 38.27 -37.62 -6.50
C ILE A 28 38.28 -36.44 -5.53
N PRO A 29 38.86 -35.29 -5.89
CA PRO A 29 38.78 -34.11 -5.06
C PRO A 29 37.32 -33.66 -4.98
N PRO A 30 36.88 -33.12 -3.83
CA PRO A 30 35.54 -32.58 -3.72
C PRO A 30 35.34 -31.45 -4.73
N PRO A 31 34.09 -31.24 -5.21
CA PRO A 31 33.81 -30.11 -6.08
C PRO A 31 34.20 -28.80 -5.41
N LEU A 32 34.93 -27.97 -6.14
CA LEU A 32 35.30 -26.64 -5.68
C LEU A 32 34.13 -25.69 -5.90
N PHE A 33 33.56 -25.19 -4.82
CA PHE A 33 32.51 -24.16 -4.88
C PHE A 33 33.18 -22.79 -4.81
N VAL A 34 33.16 -22.07 -5.94
CA VAL A 34 33.59 -20.67 -5.98
C VAL A 34 32.42 -19.79 -5.54
N VAL A 35 32.58 -19.14 -4.38
CA VAL A 35 31.61 -18.16 -3.89
C VAL A 35 31.93 -16.81 -4.52
N PRO A 36 30.98 -16.17 -5.22
CA PRO A 36 31.20 -14.83 -5.75
C PRO A 36 31.39 -13.81 -4.61
N PRO A 37 32.21 -12.77 -4.81
CA PRO A 37 32.41 -11.75 -3.80
C PRO A 37 31.09 -11.01 -3.50
N PRO A 38 30.90 -10.52 -2.25
CA PRO A 38 29.71 -9.77 -1.90
C PRO A 38 29.65 -8.47 -2.71
N VAL A 39 28.51 -8.22 -3.36
CA VAL A 39 28.25 -6.95 -4.03
C VAL A 39 27.83 -5.94 -2.97
N VAL A 40 28.67 -4.92 -2.74
CA VAL A 40 28.34 -3.81 -1.86
C VAL A 40 27.56 -2.77 -2.66
N TYR A 41 26.27 -2.65 -2.38
CA TYR A 41 25.45 -1.58 -2.94
C TYR A 41 25.65 -0.31 -2.13
N ALA A 42 25.98 0.79 -2.82
CA ALA A 42 25.92 2.10 -2.21
C ALA A 42 24.46 2.44 -1.90
N ALA A 43 24.22 2.99 -0.70
CA ALA A 43 22.92 3.54 -0.38
C ALA A 43 22.64 4.74 -1.30
N PRO A 44 21.40 4.88 -1.84
CA PRO A 44 21.03 6.05 -2.61
C PRO A 44 21.14 7.30 -1.73
N ALA A 45 21.62 8.40 -2.33
CA ALA A 45 21.73 9.67 -1.62
C ALA A 45 20.34 10.11 -1.11
N PRO A 46 20.24 10.65 0.11
CA PRO A 46 18.98 11.14 0.65
C PRO A 46 18.49 12.32 -0.19
N VAL A 47 17.27 12.20 -0.71
CA VAL A 47 16.58 13.31 -1.38
C VAL A 47 16.15 14.30 -0.30
N VAL A 48 16.80 15.46 -0.27
CA VAL A 48 16.36 16.58 0.57
C VAL A 48 15.13 17.19 -0.09
N VAL A 49 13.95 16.87 0.43
CA VAL A 49 12.74 17.62 0.12
C VAL A 49 12.86 18.97 0.81
N GLN A 50 13.21 20.01 0.04
CA GLN A 50 12.99 21.37 0.50
C GLN A 50 11.50 21.47 0.84
N SER A 51 11.19 21.72 2.12
CA SER A 51 9.83 21.97 2.56
C SER A 51 9.28 23.08 1.67
N ILE A 52 8.35 22.72 0.79
CA ILE A 52 7.60 23.68 0.02
C ILE A 52 6.87 24.47 1.10
N GLN A 53 7.30 25.72 1.32
CA GLN A 53 6.53 26.69 2.08
C GLN A 53 5.09 26.53 1.57
N PRO A 54 4.10 26.16 2.40
CA PRO A 54 2.74 26.03 1.94
C PRO A 54 2.39 27.34 1.24
N ALA A 55 2.23 27.29 -0.09
CA ALA A 55 1.57 28.37 -0.80
C ALA A 55 0.32 28.66 0.02
N PRO A 56 0.04 29.93 0.40
CA PRO A 56 -1.08 30.22 1.28
C PRO A 56 -2.30 29.58 0.63
N ALA A 57 -2.73 28.45 1.18
CA ALA A 57 -4.01 27.89 0.85
C ALA A 57 -4.93 29.05 1.13
N THR A 58 -5.67 29.49 0.12
CA THR A 58 -6.74 30.45 0.30
C THR A 58 -7.81 29.73 1.11
N VAL A 59 -7.51 29.52 2.39
CA VAL A 59 -8.48 29.21 3.43
C VAL A 59 -9.46 30.35 3.29
N TYR A 60 -10.63 30.03 2.77
CA TYR A 60 -11.73 30.97 2.77
C TYR A 60 -12.04 31.22 4.25
N VAL A 61 -11.42 32.25 4.82
CA VAL A 61 -11.81 32.76 6.12
C VAL A 61 -13.13 33.43 5.86
N GLU A 62 -14.22 32.72 6.19
CA GLU A 62 -15.52 33.35 6.30
C GLU A 62 -15.33 34.56 7.23
N LYS A 63 -15.47 35.75 6.65
CA LYS A 63 -15.35 37.00 7.38
C LYS A 63 -16.23 36.87 8.62
N THR A 64 -15.75 37.28 9.79
CA THR A 64 -16.44 37.25 11.09
C THR A 64 -17.68 38.16 11.09
N GLN A 65 -18.62 37.89 10.20
CA GLN A 65 -19.98 38.36 10.28
C GLN A 65 -20.74 37.23 10.95
N THR A 66 -21.31 37.51 12.12
CA THR A 66 -22.24 36.60 12.77
C THR A 66 -23.26 36.14 11.72
N SER A 67 -23.35 34.83 11.47
CA SER A 67 -24.36 34.29 10.56
C SER A 67 -25.72 34.86 10.97
N PRO A 68 -26.52 35.40 10.02
CA PRO A 68 -27.81 35.94 10.39
C PRO A 68 -28.66 34.77 10.93
N PRO A 69 -29.62 35.04 11.83
CA PRO A 69 -30.60 34.03 12.26
C PRO A 69 -31.26 33.39 11.04
N ALA A 70 -31.66 32.11 11.14
CA ALA A 70 -32.14 31.29 10.02
C ALA A 70 -33.31 31.89 9.20
N ASP A 71 -33.94 32.95 9.70
CA ASP A 71 -35.05 33.69 9.08
C ASP A 71 -34.65 35.07 8.51
N THR A 72 -33.35 35.37 8.34
CA THR A 72 -32.87 36.69 7.92
C THR A 72 -31.74 36.59 6.87
N TRP A 73 -31.83 37.41 5.82
CA TRP A 73 -30.81 37.56 4.78
C TRP A 73 -29.97 38.82 5.00
N TRP A 74 -28.69 38.74 4.66
CA TRP A 74 -27.83 39.91 4.55
C TRP A 74 -28.02 40.61 3.20
N TYR A 75 -28.44 41.87 3.23
CA TYR A 75 -28.64 42.74 2.08
C TYR A 75 -27.65 43.91 2.10
N CYS A 76 -27.01 44.17 0.96
CA CYS A 76 -26.15 45.33 0.78
C CYS A 76 -26.92 46.47 0.09
N PRO A 77 -27.16 47.61 0.74
CA PRO A 77 -27.94 48.70 0.13
C PRO A 77 -27.21 49.38 -1.04
N VAL A 78 -25.87 49.38 -1.03
CA VAL A 78 -25.06 50.02 -2.09
C VAL A 78 -25.13 49.24 -3.40
N THR A 79 -24.99 47.91 -3.34
CA THR A 79 -25.02 47.06 -4.55
C THR A 79 -26.40 46.53 -4.88
N LYS A 80 -27.36 46.67 -3.95
CA LYS A 80 -28.72 46.10 -4.03
C LYS A 80 -28.71 44.59 -4.27
N LYS A 81 -27.75 43.89 -3.66
CA LYS A 81 -27.58 42.44 -3.75
C LYS A 81 -27.52 41.82 -2.37
N TYR A 82 -27.89 40.55 -2.29
CA TYR A 82 -27.83 39.76 -1.07
C TYR A 82 -26.51 38.99 -0.98
N TYR A 83 -26.11 38.60 0.23
CA TYR A 83 -25.06 37.58 0.41
C TYR A 83 -25.57 36.23 -0.14
N PRO A 84 -24.74 35.41 -0.83
CA PRO A 84 -23.30 35.53 -1.08
C PRO A 84 -22.94 36.21 -2.41
N TYR A 85 -23.92 36.75 -3.15
CA TYR A 85 -23.71 37.36 -4.47
C TYR A 85 -22.76 38.55 -4.42
N VAL A 86 -22.74 39.26 -3.30
CA VAL A 86 -21.69 40.22 -2.97
C VAL A 86 -20.98 39.76 -1.70
N LYS A 87 -19.66 39.67 -1.73
CA LYS A 87 -18.84 39.16 -0.62
C LYS A 87 -18.48 40.24 0.41
N GLY A 88 -18.74 41.50 0.08
CA GLY A 88 -18.53 42.64 0.96
C GLY A 88 -19.44 43.80 0.61
N CYS A 89 -19.88 44.52 1.64
CA CYS A 89 -20.66 45.73 1.51
C CYS A 89 -19.91 46.88 2.19
N SER A 90 -19.51 47.91 1.43
CA SER A 90 -18.74 49.05 1.97
C SER A 90 -19.53 49.91 2.96
N SER A 91 -20.87 49.91 2.87
CA SER A 91 -21.77 50.60 3.81
C SER A 91 -22.13 49.77 5.05
N GLY A 92 -21.61 48.54 5.16
CA GLY A 92 -22.11 47.55 6.12
C GLY A 92 -23.34 46.81 5.59
N TRP A 93 -23.59 45.64 6.18
CA TRP A 93 -24.69 44.76 5.81
C TRP A 93 -25.95 45.07 6.62
N VAL A 94 -27.12 44.91 5.98
CA VAL A 94 -28.43 45.08 6.61
C VAL A 94 -29.13 43.73 6.65
N GLU A 95 -29.73 43.42 7.79
CA GLU A 95 -30.56 42.23 7.99
C GLU A 95 -31.96 42.45 7.42
N VAL A 96 -32.41 41.58 6.52
CA VAL A 96 -33.74 41.61 5.90
C VAL A 96 -34.43 40.28 6.16
N PRO A 97 -35.66 40.25 6.69
CA PRO A 97 -36.34 38.99 6.97
C PRO A 97 -36.62 38.20 5.69
N VAL A 98 -36.48 36.88 5.75
CA VAL A 98 -36.76 35.96 4.62
C VAL A 98 -38.23 35.99 4.21
N ARG A 99 -39.11 36.31 5.15
CA ARG A 99 -40.54 36.45 4.94
C ARG A 99 -40.88 37.94 4.99
N PRO A 100 -41.49 38.52 3.95
CA PRO A 100 -42.06 39.85 4.08
C PRO A 100 -43.12 39.80 5.18
N THR A 101 -42.88 40.51 6.28
CA THR A 101 -43.91 40.75 7.29
C THR A 101 -44.95 41.65 6.64
N GLY A 102 -46.02 41.05 6.11
CA GLY A 102 -47.16 41.81 5.60
C GLY A 102 -47.73 42.73 6.67
N PRO A 103 -48.43 43.82 6.29
CA PRO A 103 -49.00 44.76 7.25
C PRO A 103 -49.95 44.03 8.20
N LYS A 104 -50.00 44.48 9.46
CA LYS A 104 -51.14 44.25 10.33
C LYS A 104 -52.02 45.48 10.31
#